data_AF-A0A1B7XC68-F1
#
_entry.id   AF-A0A1B7XC68-F1
#
_cell.length_a   1.000
_cell.length_b   1.000
_cell.length_c   1.000
_cell.angle_alpha   90.00
_cell.angle_beta   90.00
_cell.angle_gamma   90.00
#
_symmetry.space_group_name_H-M   'P 1'
#
loop_
_entity.id
_entity.type
_entity.pdbx_description
1 polymer ?
#
loop_
_entity_poly.entity_id
_entity_poly.type
_entity_poly.pdbx_seq_one_letter_code
_entity_poly.pdbx_strand_id
1 'polypeptide(L)'
;MKRVISFFIPFTLVFILAGCTPTIDGTSEEAFTASYQKVMDDVPEKDKLRVKAAFAVFKVKKTLEATLEGTLSASGIQKKVYAAMDGKTANDILVLTGQDKITEEKE
;
A
#
# COMPACT_ATOMS: atom_id res chain seq x y z
N MET A 1 -54.17 -32.49 1.21
CA MET A 1 -53.29 -31.97 0.14
C MET A 1 -53.30 -30.44 0.17
N LYS A 2 -52.14 -29.82 -0.08
CA LYS A 2 -51.75 -28.37 -0.16
C LYS A 2 -50.60 -28.12 0.83
N ARG A 3 -49.33 -28.46 0.54
CA ARG A 3 -48.33 -27.83 -0.36
C ARG A 3 -48.26 -26.30 -0.23
N VAL A 4 -47.22 -25.81 0.44
CA VAL A 4 -46.08 -25.00 -0.08
C VAL A 4 -45.14 -24.69 1.12
N ILE A 5 -44.07 -25.46 1.34
CA ILE A 5 -42.70 -25.34 0.80
C ILE A 5 -41.96 -24.08 1.27
N SER A 6 -41.04 -24.33 2.21
CA SER A 6 -39.77 -23.67 2.53
C SER A 6 -39.65 -22.15 2.49
N PHE A 7 -39.62 -21.55 3.69
CA PHE A 7 -38.76 -20.40 3.97
C PHE A 7 -37.31 -20.88 4.02
N PHE A 8 -36.58 -20.71 2.90
CA PHE A 8 -35.12 -20.71 2.92
C PHE A 8 -34.69 -19.52 2.06
N ILE A 9 -34.60 -18.36 2.70
CA ILE A 9 -33.94 -17.18 2.13
C ILE A 9 -32.47 -17.37 2.48
N PRO A 10 -31.57 -17.77 1.55
CA PRO A 10 -30.16 -17.56 1.77
C PRO A 10 -29.95 -16.04 1.65
N PHE A 11 -30.02 -15.34 2.78
CA PHE A 11 -29.55 -13.97 2.87
C PHE A 11 -28.05 -14.05 2.60
N THR A 12 -27.70 -13.88 1.33
CA THR A 12 -26.35 -13.86 0.83
C THR A 12 -25.66 -12.78 1.63
N LEU A 13 -24.77 -13.20 2.52
CA LEU A 13 -23.98 -12.34 3.35
C LEU A 13 -23.01 -11.61 2.42
N VAL A 14 -23.49 -10.52 1.81
CA VAL A 14 -22.65 -9.53 1.17
C VAL A 14 -21.88 -8.89 2.32
N PHE A 15 -20.77 -9.50 2.68
CA PHE A 15 -19.69 -8.83 3.40
C PHE A 15 -19.32 -7.64 2.52
N ILE A 16 -19.89 -6.49 2.85
CA ILE A 16 -19.35 -5.20 2.46
C ILE A 16 -17.96 -5.18 3.09
N LEU A 17 -16.98 -5.58 2.30
CA LEU A 17 -15.57 -5.35 2.56
C LEU A 17 -15.43 -3.84 2.68
N ALA A 18 -15.53 -3.32 3.90
CA ALA A 18 -14.71 -2.18 4.29
C ALA A 18 -13.27 -2.69 4.17
N GLY A 19 -12.76 -2.72 2.94
CA GLY A 19 -11.45 -3.23 2.63
C GLY A 19 -10.46 -2.41 3.43
N CYS A 20 -9.74 -3.04 4.35
CA CYS A 20 -8.55 -2.44 4.90
C CYS A 20 -7.66 -2.07 3.71
N THR A 21 -7.47 -0.78 3.47
CA THR A 21 -6.47 -0.33 2.51
C THR A 21 -5.15 -1.00 2.88
N PRO A 22 -4.52 -1.75 1.96
CA PRO A 22 -3.27 -2.42 2.25
C PRO A 22 -2.22 -1.39 2.67
N THR A 23 -1.39 -1.78 3.64
CA THR A 23 -0.26 -0.99 4.10
C THR A 23 1.02 -1.79 3.93
N ILE A 24 2.13 -1.09 3.78
CA ILE A 24 3.45 -1.69 3.79
C ILE A 24 3.77 -2.20 5.20
N ASP A 25 4.39 -3.37 5.27
CA ASP A 25 4.98 -3.98 6.44
C ASP A 25 6.51 -3.84 6.34
N GLY A 26 7.08 -2.97 7.18
CA GLY A 26 8.51 -2.66 7.20
C GLY A 26 9.34 -3.54 8.12
N THR A 27 8.80 -4.64 8.66
CA THR A 27 9.47 -5.46 9.68
C THR A 27 10.59 -6.34 9.14
N SER A 28 10.52 -6.76 7.87
CA SER A 28 11.57 -7.51 7.16
C SER A 28 11.55 -7.21 5.66
N GLU A 29 12.57 -7.66 4.92
CA GLU A 29 12.62 -7.50 3.47
C GLU A 29 11.53 -8.31 2.75
N GLU A 30 11.26 -9.53 3.21
CA GLU A 30 10.22 -10.40 2.68
C GLU A 30 8.83 -9.82 2.97
N ALA A 31 8.61 -9.35 4.20
CA ALA A 31 7.38 -8.69 4.60
C ALA A 31 7.14 -7.41 3.79
N PHE A 32 8.19 -6.60 3.61
CA PHE A 32 8.14 -5.39 2.80
C PHE A 32 7.79 -5.69 1.36
N THR A 33 8.46 -6.66 0.74
CA THR A 33 8.25 -7.00 -0.67
C THR A 33 6.82 -7.52 -0.89
N ALA A 34 6.36 -8.41 -0.02
CA ALA A 34 5.01 -8.99 -0.12
C ALA A 34 3.91 -7.93 0.12
N SER A 35 4.07 -7.08 1.13
CA SER A 35 3.10 -6.03 1.46
C SER A 35 3.10 -4.89 0.44
N TYR A 36 4.28 -4.49 -0.07
CA TYR A 36 4.39 -3.51 -1.15
C TYR A 36 3.68 -4.00 -2.41
N GLN A 37 3.80 -5.29 -2.76
CA GLN A 37 3.06 -5.84 -3.90
C GLN A 37 1.55 -5.72 -3.69
N LYS A 38 1.03 -6.06 -2.49
CA LYS A 38 -0.40 -5.90 -2.16
C LYS A 38 -0.86 -4.45 -2.26
N VAL A 39 -0.04 -3.50 -1.80
CA VAL A 39 -0.31 -2.07 -1.96
C VAL A 39 -0.41 -1.71 -3.44
N MET A 40 0.52 -2.19 -4.27
CA MET A 40 0.54 -1.90 -5.70
C MET A 40 -0.59 -2.58 -6.48
N ASP A 41 -1.10 -3.73 -6.00
CA ASP A 41 -2.22 -4.43 -6.63
C ASP A 41 -3.55 -3.68 -6.45
N ASP A 42 -3.69 -2.90 -5.37
CA ASP A 42 -4.86 -2.05 -5.07
C ASP A 42 -4.79 -0.68 -5.77
N VAL A 43 -3.64 -0.33 -6.34
CA VAL A 43 -3.47 0.94 -7.07
C VAL A 43 -4.06 0.81 -8.48
N PRO A 44 -4.92 1.76 -8.93
CA PRO A 44 -5.40 1.81 -10.31
C PRO A 44 -4.25 1.83 -11.32
N GLU A 45 -4.40 1.12 -12.44
CA GLU A 45 -3.31 0.95 -13.43
C GLU A 45 -2.73 2.30 -13.91
N LYS A 46 -3.59 3.32 -14.09
CA LYS A 46 -3.19 4.70 -14.47
C LYS A 46 -2.24 5.37 -13.47
N ASP A 47 -2.29 4.96 -12.20
CA ASP A 47 -1.53 5.54 -11.10
C ASP A 47 -0.33 4.68 -10.66
N LYS A 48 -0.22 3.41 -11.10
CA LYS A 48 0.86 2.51 -10.68
C LYS A 48 2.25 3.08 -10.97
N LEU A 49 2.45 3.66 -12.14
CA LEU A 49 3.75 4.25 -12.50
C LEU A 49 4.06 5.46 -11.61
N ARG A 50 3.05 6.25 -11.27
CA ARG A 50 3.16 7.44 -10.42
C ARG A 50 3.58 7.05 -9.00
N VAL A 51 2.92 6.05 -8.40
CA VAL A 51 3.28 5.52 -7.07
C VAL A 51 4.69 4.93 -7.07
N LYS A 52 5.07 4.16 -8.11
CA LYS A 52 6.44 3.62 -8.26
C LYS A 52 7.49 4.73 -8.34
N ALA A 53 7.22 5.79 -9.09
CA ALA A 53 8.11 6.94 -9.22
C ALA A 53 8.25 7.70 -7.89
N ALA A 54 7.14 7.94 -7.19
CA ALA A 54 7.14 8.52 -5.85
C ALA A 54 7.99 7.69 -4.87
N PHE A 55 7.81 6.37 -4.85
CA PHE A 55 8.61 5.50 -4.01
C PHE A 55 10.11 5.56 -4.36
N ALA A 56 10.47 5.66 -5.63
CA ALA A 56 11.86 5.82 -6.06
C ALA A 56 12.46 7.15 -5.57
N VAL A 57 11.74 8.26 -5.71
CA VAL A 57 12.15 9.59 -5.21
C VAL A 57 12.31 9.56 -3.68
N PHE A 58 11.38 8.93 -2.97
CA PHE A 58 11.47 8.75 -1.52
C PHE A 58 12.74 7.99 -1.13
N LYS A 59 13.08 6.89 -1.81
CA LYS A 59 14.32 6.14 -1.56
C LYS A 59 15.55 7.01 -1.77
N VAL A 60 15.62 7.80 -2.85
CA VAL A 60 16.74 8.71 -3.10
C VAL A 60 16.88 9.73 -1.97
N LYS A 61 15.76 10.33 -1.52
CA LYS A 61 15.75 11.25 -0.39
C LYS A 61 16.25 10.59 0.89
N LYS A 62 15.78 9.38 1.21
CA LYS A 62 16.23 8.62 2.38
C LYS A 62 17.69 8.22 2.32
N THR A 63 18.20 7.88 1.13
CA THR A 63 19.64 7.64 0.91
C THR A 63 20.47 8.89 1.19
N LEU A 64 20.02 10.05 0.72
CA LEU A 64 20.71 11.33 0.99
C LEU A 64 20.68 11.67 2.48
N GLU A 65 19.51 11.59 3.13
CA GLU A 65 19.37 11.81 4.58
C GLU A 65 20.30 10.89 5.37
N ALA A 66 20.29 9.58 5.07
CA ALA A 66 21.16 8.60 5.70
C ALA A 66 22.64 8.93 5.49
N THR A 67 23.03 9.36 4.29
CA THR A 67 24.40 9.78 3.98
C THR A 67 24.83 10.98 4.83
N LEU A 68 23.96 11.98 4.98
CA LEU A 68 24.20 13.16 5.83
C LEU A 68 24.30 12.80 7.32
N GLU A 69 23.57 11.77 7.75
CA GLU A 69 23.64 11.19 9.10
C GLU A 69 24.85 10.24 9.29
N GLY A 70 25.71 10.08 8.28
CA GLY A 70 26.90 9.21 8.34
C GLY A 70 26.62 7.72 8.10
N THR A 71 25.40 7.35 7.72
CA THR A 71 25.03 5.98 7.33
C THR A 71 25.29 5.76 5.85
N LEU A 72 26.38 5.03 5.52
CA LEU A 72 26.78 4.76 4.13
C LEU A 72 26.54 3.32 3.68
N SER A 73 26.18 2.42 4.61
CA SER A 73 25.93 1.02 4.26
C SER A 73 24.56 0.86 3.60
N ALA A 74 24.51 0.06 2.52
CA ALA A 74 23.27 -0.23 1.81
C ALA A 74 22.19 -0.83 2.73
N SER A 75 22.59 -1.75 3.62
CA SER A 75 21.67 -2.36 4.59
C SER A 75 21.15 -1.38 5.64
N GLY A 76 21.98 -0.41 6.06
CA GLY A 76 21.56 0.65 6.98
C GLY A 76 20.53 1.58 6.36
N ILE A 77 20.75 1.98 5.10
CA ILE A 77 19.82 2.79 4.32
C ILE A 77 18.50 2.02 4.09
N GLN A 78 18.58 0.74 3.70
CA GLN A 78 17.42 -0.11 3.46
C GLN A 78 16.54 -0.26 4.71
N LYS A 79 17.15 -0.47 5.90
CA LYS A 79 16.40 -0.48 7.17
C LYS A 79 15.68 0.83 7.46
N LYS A 80 16.30 1.98 7.16
CA LYS A 80 15.66 3.30 7.30
C LYS A 80 14.48 3.46 6.33
N VAL A 81 14.60 2.96 5.11
CA VAL A 81 13.50 2.94 4.14
C VAL A 81 12.35 2.08 4.67
N TYR A 82 12.61 0.86 5.13
CA TYR A 82 11.56 -0.03 5.64
C TYR A 82 10.85 0.56 6.85
N ALA A 83 11.60 1.04 7.84
CA ALA A 83 11.03 1.67 9.02
C ALA A 83 10.17 2.91 8.69
N ALA A 84 10.58 3.71 7.70
CA ALA A 84 9.83 4.90 7.32
C ALA A 84 8.57 4.61 6.48
N MET A 85 8.55 3.46 5.82
CA MET A 85 7.43 3.01 4.98
C MET A 85 6.46 2.11 5.73
N ASP A 86 6.81 1.62 6.92
CA ASP A 86 5.92 0.80 7.73
C ASP A 86 4.58 1.50 8.00
N GLY A 87 3.49 0.76 7.80
CA GLY A 87 2.11 1.24 7.89
C GLY A 87 1.69 2.24 6.80
N LYS A 88 2.52 2.53 5.78
CA LYS A 88 2.16 3.48 4.71
C LYS A 88 1.32 2.83 3.61
N THR A 89 0.32 3.57 3.15
CA THR A 89 -0.52 3.25 1.98
C THR A 89 0.08 3.84 0.70
N ALA A 90 -0.45 3.48 -0.48
CA ALA A 90 -0.06 4.11 -1.74
C ALA A 90 -0.23 5.64 -1.75
N ASN A 91 -1.30 6.15 -1.13
CA ASN A 91 -1.54 7.58 -1.02
C ASN A 91 -0.52 8.28 -0.12
N ASP A 92 -0.03 7.62 0.92
CA ASP A 92 1.02 8.20 1.75
C ASP A 92 2.35 8.31 1.00
N ILE A 93 2.67 7.35 0.13
CA ILE A 93 3.87 7.40 -0.74
C ILE A 93 3.83 8.64 -1.63
N LEU A 94 2.67 8.92 -2.24
CA LEU A 94 2.47 10.09 -3.08
C LEU A 94 2.65 11.39 -2.28
N VAL A 95 1.98 11.49 -1.13
CA VAL A 95 2.04 12.67 -0.25
C VAL A 95 3.46 12.93 0.26
N LEU A 96 4.22 11.88 0.61
CA LEU A 96 5.62 11.99 1.06
C LEU A 96 6.55 12.63 0.01
N THR A 97 6.13 12.64 -1.26
CA THR A 97 6.86 13.24 -2.37
C THR A 97 6.17 14.46 -2.98
N GLY A 98 5.12 14.97 -2.31
CA GLY A 98 4.40 16.17 -2.73
C GLY A 98 3.47 15.94 -3.92
N GLN A 99 3.09 14.70 -4.21
CA GLN A 99 2.12 14.36 -5.25
C GLN A 99 0.70 14.28 -4.67
N ASP A 100 -0.30 14.57 -5.51
CA ASP A 100 -1.71 14.46 -5.14
C ASP A 100 -2.12 13.02 -4.84
N LYS A 101 -3.11 12.84 -3.98
CA LYS A 101 -3.66 11.51 -3.69
C LYS A 101 -4.38 10.95 -4.91
N ILE A 102 -4.46 9.63 -5.00
CA ILE A 102 -5.37 8.94 -5.90
C ILE A 102 -6.78 9.23 -5.41
N THR A 103 -7.52 10.02 -6.18
CA THR A 103 -8.97 10.20 -6.03
C THR A 103 -9.64 9.30 -7.04
N GLU A 104 -10.53 8.42 -6.58
CA GLU A 104 -11.42 7.71 -7.50
C GLU A 104 -12.33 8.73 -8.18
N GLU A 105 -12.04 9.06 -9.44
CA GLU A 105 -13.07 9.59 -10.32
C GLU A 105 -14.06 8.45 -10.53
N LYS A 106 -15.24 8.59 -9.91
CA LYS A 106 -16.40 7.80 -10.31
C LYS A 106 -16.69 8.16 -11.77
N GLU A 107 -16.29 7.29 -12.69
CA GLU A 107 -16.87 7.27 -14.04
C GLU A 107 -18.37 6.91 -13.97
#